data_AF-A0A7X7K0A7-F1
#
_entry.id   AF-A0A7X7K0A7-F1
#
_cell.length_a   1.000
_cell.length_b   1.000
_cell.length_c   1.000
_cell.angle_alpha   90.00
_cell.angle_beta   90.00
_cell.angle_gamma   90.00
#
_symmetry.space_group_name_H-M   'P 1'
#
loop_
_entity.id
_entity.type
_entity.pdbx_description
1 polymer ?
#
loop_
_entity_poly.entity_id
_entity_poly.type
_entity_poly.pdbx_seq_one_letter_code
_entity_poly.pdbx_strand_id
1 'polypeptide(L)'
;LIIPDHYVSRMLVSQGVPLEALGVPRVDSGPVEQDHRRIWQLFADHFHLFRATPTGVWLTHELQEVFGIREKLTSATAQPIYDQIAERLASPAYRPRALFERFNIEVLCTTDAATDRLEAHQAIRASGWQADIRPTFRPDRAIDICAPVWPAEIDALSDVSGIAVHSYAAFIHALEARRAFFKTMGATASDHAAQTADTAELSAAEAEAIFQRALRGAATPEDGRRFGAHMLMESARMACEDGFVMQLHVGSVRNYSTLVMERFGPDKGADMPQRSEFTHALRPLLNKFGYDPRLTLIVFTLDETTYSRELAPLAGHYPALKLGPPWWFHDSIEGLRRYRRNVIETAGLYNTVGFNDDTRAFPSIPARHDLARRVDADWIAGLAIRGIIDMDDAHEMILDTAYRLAKRAYKLDR
;
A
#
# COMPACT_ATOMS: atom_id res chain seq x y z
N LEU A 1 -1.50 -3.53 -17.46
CA LEU A 1 -2.52 -4.59 -17.30
C LEU A 1 -1.90 -5.92 -16.90
N ILE A 2 -0.91 -6.46 -17.62
CA ILE A 2 -0.37 -7.80 -17.32
C ILE A 2 0.99 -7.74 -16.61
N ILE A 3 2.06 -7.37 -17.32
CA ILE A 3 3.46 -7.46 -16.84
C ILE A 3 3.69 -6.85 -15.43
N PRO A 4 3.20 -5.64 -15.12
CA PRO A 4 3.43 -5.04 -13.80
C PRO A 4 2.47 -5.52 -12.70
N ASP A 5 1.42 -6.29 -13.03
CA ASP A 5 0.38 -6.69 -12.07
C ASP A 5 0.61 -8.12 -11.56
N HIS A 6 1.06 -8.21 -10.31
CA HIS A 6 1.35 -9.49 -9.67
C HIS A 6 0.10 -10.30 -9.32
N TYR A 7 -1.11 -9.73 -9.27
CA TYR A 7 -2.34 -10.52 -9.10
C TYR A 7 -2.62 -11.36 -10.35
N VAL A 8 -2.37 -10.77 -11.53
CA VAL A 8 -2.52 -11.46 -12.81
C VAL A 8 -1.46 -12.55 -12.95
N SER A 9 -0.19 -12.21 -12.77
CA SER A 9 0.89 -13.18 -12.95
C SER A 9 0.80 -14.34 -11.96
N ARG A 10 0.44 -14.07 -10.69
CA ARG A 10 0.28 -15.12 -9.65
C ARG A 10 -0.75 -16.17 -10.04
N MET A 11 -1.90 -15.77 -10.59
CA MET A 11 -2.94 -16.71 -11.02
C MET A 11 -2.46 -17.62 -12.14
N LEU A 12 -1.83 -17.06 -13.17
CA LEU A 12 -1.32 -17.83 -14.29
C LEU A 12 -0.16 -18.77 -13.88
N VAL A 13 0.76 -18.29 -13.05
CA VAL A 13 1.85 -19.11 -12.50
C VAL A 13 1.32 -20.28 -11.68
N SER A 14 0.26 -20.07 -10.89
CA SER A 14 -0.38 -21.15 -10.13
C SER A 14 -0.98 -22.27 -11.01
N GLN A 15 -1.17 -22.00 -12.30
CA GLN A 15 -1.65 -22.97 -13.30
C GLN A 15 -0.53 -23.45 -14.24
N GLY A 16 0.73 -23.19 -13.89
CA GLY A 16 1.90 -23.70 -14.61
C GLY A 16 2.40 -22.79 -15.74
N VAL A 17 1.87 -21.58 -15.90
CA VAL A 17 2.40 -20.62 -16.87
C VAL A 17 3.68 -19.97 -16.31
N PRO A 18 4.84 -20.08 -16.99
CA PRO A 18 6.08 -19.48 -16.50
C PRO A 18 6.04 -17.95 -16.58
N LEU A 19 6.67 -17.26 -15.62
CA LEU A 19 6.75 -15.79 -15.57
C LEU A 19 7.41 -15.20 -16.83
N GLU A 20 8.36 -15.92 -17.42
CA GLU A 20 9.04 -15.53 -18.66
C GLU A 20 8.07 -15.45 -19.85
N ALA A 21 7.07 -16.34 -19.92
CA ALA A 21 6.05 -16.30 -20.96
C ALA A 21 5.08 -15.13 -20.81
N LEU A 22 5.04 -14.52 -19.62
CA LEU A 22 4.29 -13.30 -19.33
C LEU A 22 5.11 -12.03 -19.51
N GLY A 23 6.35 -12.14 -20.00
CA GLY A 23 7.26 -11.00 -20.19
C GLY A 23 7.75 -10.38 -18.88
N VAL A 24 7.68 -11.09 -17.75
CA VAL A 24 8.17 -10.58 -16.47
C VAL A 24 9.70 -10.60 -16.45
N PRO A 25 10.38 -9.45 -16.28
CA PRO A 25 11.83 -9.37 -16.38
C PRO A 25 12.56 -10.22 -15.33
N ARG A 26 13.67 -10.83 -15.76
CA ARG A 26 14.58 -11.58 -14.89
C ARG A 26 15.70 -10.68 -14.37
N VAL A 27 16.21 -10.98 -13.18
CA VAL A 27 17.32 -10.22 -12.58
C VAL A 27 18.63 -10.39 -13.34
N ASP A 28 18.82 -11.54 -14.00
CA ASP A 28 19.99 -11.86 -14.81
C ASP A 28 19.88 -11.37 -16.27
N SER A 29 18.83 -10.62 -16.60
CA SER A 29 18.52 -10.18 -17.97
C SER A 29 18.39 -11.34 -18.98
N GLY A 30 18.06 -12.55 -18.52
CA GLY A 30 17.79 -13.70 -19.38
C GLY A 30 16.56 -13.51 -20.28
N PRO A 31 16.37 -14.39 -21.29
CA PRO A 31 15.30 -14.25 -22.28
C PRO A 31 13.92 -14.39 -21.62
N VAL A 32 13.00 -13.52 -22.04
CA VAL A 32 11.57 -13.53 -21.71
C VAL A 32 10.79 -13.19 -22.98
N GLU A 33 9.50 -13.54 -23.04
CA GLU A 33 8.65 -13.16 -24.17
C GLU A 33 8.60 -11.63 -24.28
N GLN A 34 8.84 -11.11 -25.49
CA GLN A 34 8.88 -9.69 -25.82
C GLN A 34 7.68 -9.29 -26.69
N ASP A 35 7.02 -10.25 -27.34
CA ASP A 35 5.82 -10.00 -28.12
C ASP A 35 4.62 -9.81 -27.19
N HIS A 36 4.26 -8.54 -26.96
CA HIS A 36 3.11 -8.15 -26.16
C HIS A 36 1.78 -8.76 -26.65
N ARG A 37 1.63 -9.08 -27.94
CA ARG A 37 0.42 -9.75 -28.45
C ARG A 37 0.37 -11.20 -28.01
N ARG A 38 1.51 -11.90 -27.96
CA ARG A 38 1.58 -13.27 -27.44
C ARG A 38 1.32 -13.30 -25.95
N ILE A 39 1.89 -12.38 -25.19
CA ILE A 39 1.62 -12.23 -23.75
C ILE A 39 0.12 -11.99 -23.53
N TRP A 40 -0.48 -11.08 -24.31
CA TRP A 40 -1.90 -10.79 -24.22
C TRP A 40 -2.77 -11.99 -24.60
N GLN A 41 -2.44 -12.71 -25.68
CA GLN A 41 -3.15 -13.92 -26.09
C GLN A 41 -3.12 -14.98 -24.98
N LEU A 42 -1.92 -15.26 -24.45
CA LEU A 42 -1.73 -16.21 -23.36
C LEU A 42 -2.56 -15.85 -22.13
N PHE A 43 -2.59 -14.56 -21.78
CA PHE A 43 -3.45 -14.05 -20.73
C PHE A 43 -4.95 -14.26 -21.03
N ALA A 44 -5.40 -13.94 -22.24
CA ALA A 44 -6.79 -14.08 -22.65
C ALA A 44 -7.27 -15.54 -22.69
N ASP A 45 -6.40 -16.47 -23.10
CA ASP A 45 -6.65 -17.92 -23.07
C ASP A 45 -6.95 -18.39 -21.64
N HIS A 46 -6.30 -17.78 -20.65
CA HIS A 46 -6.42 -18.09 -19.23
C HIS A 46 -7.36 -17.14 -18.47
N PHE A 47 -8.06 -16.22 -19.15
CA PHE A 47 -8.90 -15.22 -18.48
C PHE A 47 -10.05 -15.86 -17.66
N HIS A 48 -10.46 -17.07 -18.04
CA HIS A 48 -11.45 -17.84 -17.31
C HIS A 48 -11.06 -18.18 -15.85
N LEU A 49 -9.77 -18.15 -15.51
CA LEU A 49 -9.27 -18.37 -14.14
C LEU A 49 -9.68 -17.26 -13.17
N PHE A 50 -9.98 -16.07 -13.69
CA PHE A 50 -10.33 -14.91 -12.86
C PHE A 50 -11.82 -14.81 -12.54
N ARG A 51 -12.63 -15.80 -12.93
CA ARG A 51 -14.06 -15.84 -12.60
C ARG A 51 -14.25 -15.78 -11.09
N ALA A 52 -15.14 -14.89 -10.63
CA ALA A 52 -15.42 -14.61 -9.21
C ALA A 52 -14.23 -14.09 -8.38
N THR A 53 -13.13 -13.68 -9.02
CA THR A 53 -12.03 -12.98 -8.34
C THR A 53 -12.20 -11.46 -8.44
N PRO A 54 -11.71 -10.68 -7.47
CA PRO A 54 -11.73 -9.22 -7.59
C PRO A 54 -10.92 -8.73 -8.80
N THR A 55 -9.79 -9.39 -9.12
CA THR A 55 -9.00 -9.12 -10.34
C THR A 55 -9.84 -9.23 -11.61
N GLY A 56 -10.69 -10.26 -11.72
CA GLY A 56 -11.60 -10.40 -12.86
C GLY A 56 -12.63 -9.26 -12.95
N VAL A 57 -13.13 -8.79 -11.80
CA VAL A 57 -14.05 -7.63 -11.74
C VAL A 57 -13.33 -6.36 -12.17
N TRP A 58 -12.14 -6.09 -11.63
CA TRP A 58 -11.35 -4.89 -11.98
C TRP A 58 -11.00 -4.86 -13.47
N LEU A 59 -10.47 -5.95 -14.02
CA LEU A 59 -10.11 -6.03 -15.44
C LEU A 59 -11.33 -5.87 -16.35
N THR A 60 -12.49 -6.41 -15.96
CA THR A 60 -13.73 -6.22 -16.71
C THR A 60 -14.18 -4.75 -16.68
N HIS A 61 -14.13 -4.11 -15.52
CA HIS A 61 -14.46 -2.70 -15.36
C HIS A 61 -13.49 -1.81 -16.16
N GLU A 62 -12.19 -2.10 -16.11
CA GLU A 62 -11.17 -1.40 -16.90
C GLU A 62 -11.48 -1.47 -18.41
N LEU A 63 -11.74 -2.66 -18.94
CA LEU A 63 -12.10 -2.81 -20.34
C LEU A 63 -13.34 -1.98 -20.70
N GLN A 64 -14.40 -2.07 -19.89
CA GLN A 64 -15.69 -1.43 -20.19
C GLN A 64 -15.66 0.08 -19.98
N GLU A 65 -15.27 0.54 -18.79
CA GLU A 65 -15.41 1.94 -18.37
C GLU A 65 -14.19 2.78 -18.73
N VAL A 66 -12.98 2.20 -18.73
CA VAL A 66 -11.76 2.94 -19.07
C VAL A 66 -11.51 2.91 -20.57
N PHE A 67 -11.59 1.74 -21.20
CA PHE A 67 -11.26 1.57 -22.63
C PHE A 67 -12.49 1.61 -23.55
N GLY A 68 -13.71 1.55 -23.02
CA GLY A 68 -14.94 1.55 -23.82
C GLY A 68 -15.21 0.22 -24.54
N ILE A 69 -14.56 -0.86 -24.11
CA ILE A 69 -14.59 -2.18 -24.73
C ILE A 69 -15.62 -3.05 -24.00
N ARG A 70 -16.79 -3.20 -24.62
CA ARG A 70 -17.90 -4.01 -24.09
C ARG A 70 -17.83 -5.49 -24.49
N GLU A 71 -17.00 -5.81 -25.47
CA GLU A 71 -16.77 -7.19 -25.87
C GLU A 71 -16.11 -7.98 -24.73
N LYS A 72 -16.64 -9.17 -24.45
CA LYS A 72 -16.10 -10.02 -23.39
C LYS A 72 -14.74 -10.57 -23.81
N LEU A 73 -13.73 -10.41 -22.94
CA LEU A 73 -12.43 -11.03 -23.16
C LEU A 73 -12.51 -12.55 -23.09
N THR A 74 -12.07 -13.19 -24.17
CA THR A 74 -11.91 -14.63 -24.36
C THR A 74 -10.70 -14.86 -25.25
N SER A 75 -10.25 -16.12 -25.37
CA SER A 75 -9.23 -16.50 -26.34
C SER A 75 -9.52 -15.99 -27.76
N ALA A 76 -10.76 -16.13 -28.23
CA ALA A 76 -11.16 -15.74 -29.59
C ALA A 76 -11.23 -14.23 -29.81
N THR A 77 -11.50 -13.45 -28.76
CA THR A 77 -11.67 -11.99 -28.83
C THR A 77 -10.40 -11.24 -28.42
N ALA A 78 -9.33 -11.95 -28.08
CA ALA A 78 -8.09 -11.40 -27.55
C ALA A 78 -7.44 -10.38 -28.50
N GLN A 79 -7.17 -10.75 -29.76
CA GLN A 79 -6.47 -9.86 -30.70
C GLN A 79 -7.31 -8.61 -31.06
N PRO A 80 -8.61 -8.72 -31.38
CA PRO A 80 -9.45 -7.54 -31.60
C PRO A 80 -9.49 -6.59 -30.38
N ILE A 81 -9.52 -7.12 -29.16
CA ILE A 81 -9.49 -6.30 -27.94
C ILE A 81 -8.11 -5.64 -27.77
N TYR A 82 -7.01 -6.36 -28.05
CA TYR A 82 -5.67 -5.78 -28.02
C TYR A 82 -5.56 -4.57 -28.94
N ASP A 83 -6.08 -4.68 -30.16
CA ASP A 83 -6.07 -3.61 -31.17
C ASP A 83 -6.82 -2.38 -30.66
N GLN A 84 -8.00 -2.58 -30.09
CA GLN A 84 -8.78 -1.50 -29.48
C GLN A 84 -8.02 -0.82 -28.33
N ILE A 85 -7.41 -1.58 -27.41
CA ILE A 85 -6.62 -1.00 -26.31
C ILE A 85 -5.43 -0.22 -26.87
N ALA A 86 -4.70 -0.76 -27.84
CA ALA A 86 -3.55 -0.11 -28.45
C ALA A 86 -3.94 1.20 -29.16
N GLU A 87 -5.05 1.19 -29.90
CA GLU A 87 -5.61 2.39 -30.54
C GLU A 87 -5.96 3.46 -29.49
N ARG A 88 -6.64 3.07 -28.40
CA ARG A 88 -6.96 3.99 -27.30
C ARG A 88 -5.70 4.58 -26.69
N LEU A 89 -4.70 3.76 -26.34
CA LEU A 89 -3.46 4.20 -25.71
C LEU A 89 -2.61 5.11 -26.61
N ALA A 90 -2.74 5.02 -27.94
CA ALA A 90 -2.10 5.93 -28.88
C ALA A 90 -2.74 7.34 -28.88
N SER A 91 -3.99 7.47 -28.45
CA SER A 91 -4.73 8.72 -28.42
C SER A 91 -4.28 9.65 -27.28
N PRO A 92 -4.24 10.99 -27.50
CA PRO A 92 -4.00 11.96 -26.43
C PRO A 92 -4.93 11.83 -25.21
N ALA A 93 -6.17 11.37 -25.41
CA ALA A 93 -7.15 11.20 -24.34
C ALA A 93 -6.77 10.11 -23.31
N TYR A 94 -5.83 9.22 -23.65
CA TYR A 94 -5.35 8.14 -22.79
C TYR A 94 -3.94 8.41 -22.22
N ARG A 95 -3.43 9.64 -22.38
CA ARG A 95 -2.21 10.07 -21.68
C ARG A 95 -2.46 10.10 -20.16
N PRO A 96 -1.45 9.83 -19.32
CA PRO A 96 -1.63 9.75 -17.86
C PRO A 96 -2.35 10.97 -17.26
N ARG A 97 -1.97 12.19 -17.66
CA ARG A 97 -2.62 13.42 -17.17
C ARG A 97 -4.09 13.51 -17.59
N ALA A 98 -4.41 13.20 -18.85
CA ALA A 98 -5.78 13.23 -19.34
C ALA A 98 -6.66 12.20 -18.62
N LEU A 99 -6.12 11.01 -18.35
CA LEU A 99 -6.80 9.97 -17.59
C LEU A 99 -6.99 10.34 -16.13
N PHE A 100 -6.01 10.99 -15.49
CA PHE A 100 -6.13 11.48 -14.11
C PHE A 100 -7.35 12.39 -13.96
N GLU A 101 -7.49 13.38 -14.86
CA GLU A 101 -8.64 14.28 -14.88
C GLU A 101 -9.94 13.53 -15.19
N ARG A 102 -9.93 12.63 -16.19
CA ARG A 102 -11.11 11.86 -16.57
C ARG A 102 -11.59 10.92 -15.47
N PHE A 103 -10.68 10.40 -14.66
CA PHE A 103 -11.00 9.56 -13.50
C PHE A 103 -11.49 10.37 -12.30
N ASN A 104 -11.47 11.71 -12.39
CA ASN A 104 -11.86 12.61 -11.31
C ASN A 104 -11.10 12.30 -10.01
N ILE A 105 -9.78 12.11 -10.14
CA ILE A 105 -8.89 11.89 -9.00
C ILE A 105 -8.61 13.25 -8.37
N GLU A 106 -9.07 13.45 -7.13
CA GLU A 106 -8.78 14.68 -6.38
C GLU A 106 -7.36 14.69 -5.83
N VAL A 107 -6.92 13.57 -5.24
CA VAL A 107 -5.56 13.41 -4.68
C VAL A 107 -5.04 12.01 -5.01
N LEU A 108 -3.78 11.92 -5.41
CA LEU A 108 -3.06 10.65 -5.57
C LEU A 108 -1.79 10.67 -4.74
N CYS A 109 -1.64 9.69 -3.84
CA CYS A 109 -0.44 9.56 -3.03
C CYS A 109 0.43 8.42 -3.56
N THR A 110 1.67 8.72 -3.95
CA THR A 110 2.67 7.68 -4.27
C THR A 110 3.32 7.17 -2.98
N THR A 111 4.09 6.10 -3.09
CA THR A 111 4.93 5.59 -2.00
C THR A 111 6.39 5.67 -2.44
N ASP A 112 7.19 6.42 -1.71
CA ASP A 112 8.55 6.79 -2.11
C ASP A 112 9.53 6.47 -0.97
N ALA A 113 10.70 5.98 -1.33
CA ALA A 113 11.74 5.63 -0.37
C ALA A 113 12.26 6.88 0.35
N ALA A 114 12.74 6.73 1.60
CA ALA A 114 13.38 7.83 2.34
C ALA A 114 14.55 8.49 1.57
N THR A 115 15.19 7.72 0.69
CA THR A 115 16.31 8.09 -0.16
C THR A 115 15.91 8.73 -1.49
N ASP A 116 14.62 8.78 -1.85
CA ASP A 116 14.18 9.33 -3.13
C ASP A 116 14.30 10.87 -3.15
N ARG A 117 14.79 11.41 -4.27
CA ARG A 117 14.89 12.86 -4.52
C ARG A 117 13.56 13.50 -4.94
N LEU A 118 12.53 12.69 -5.21
CA LEU A 118 11.19 13.11 -5.62
C LEU A 118 11.17 13.99 -6.88
N GLU A 119 12.05 13.73 -7.84
CA GLU A 119 12.19 14.55 -9.07
C GLU A 119 10.89 14.61 -9.88
N ALA A 120 10.16 13.50 -9.99
CA ALA A 120 8.87 13.46 -10.67
C ALA A 120 7.84 14.40 -10.01
N HIS A 121 7.79 14.44 -8.68
CA HIS A 121 6.91 15.34 -7.93
C HIS A 121 7.29 16.81 -8.16
N GLN A 122 8.59 17.13 -8.16
CA GLN A 122 9.09 18.46 -8.47
C GLN A 122 8.71 18.89 -9.89
N ALA A 123 8.91 18.01 -10.87
CA ALA A 123 8.57 18.26 -12.27
C ALA A 123 7.06 18.47 -12.48
N ILE A 124 6.22 17.69 -11.79
CA ILE A 124 4.75 17.86 -11.84
C ILE A 124 4.36 19.25 -11.35
N ARG A 125 4.84 19.65 -10.16
CA ARG A 125 4.58 20.97 -9.58
C ARG A 125 5.07 22.12 -10.46
N ALA A 126 6.25 21.97 -11.08
CA ALA A 126 6.81 22.97 -11.98
C ALA A 126 6.09 23.07 -13.34
N SER A 127 5.31 22.05 -13.72
CA SER A 127 4.70 21.98 -15.05
C SER A 127 3.42 22.81 -15.24
N GLY A 128 2.89 23.43 -14.17
CA GLY A 128 1.64 24.19 -14.19
C GLY A 128 0.35 23.35 -14.20
N TRP A 129 0.47 22.01 -14.25
CA TRP A 129 -0.66 21.10 -14.10
C TRP A 129 -1.12 21.07 -12.64
N GLN A 130 -2.42 21.23 -12.40
CA GLN A 130 -3.01 21.44 -11.07
C GLN A 130 -3.31 20.16 -10.29
N ALA A 131 -2.84 19.01 -10.75
CA ALA A 131 -3.08 17.74 -10.07
C ALA A 131 -2.36 17.67 -8.71
N ASP A 132 -3.09 17.20 -7.70
CA ASP A 132 -2.56 16.99 -6.36
C ASP A 132 -1.96 15.58 -6.25
N ILE A 133 -0.66 15.48 -6.57
CA ILE A 133 0.11 14.25 -6.45
C ILE A 133 1.14 14.44 -5.33
N ARG A 134 0.99 13.66 -4.26
CA ARG A 134 1.77 13.79 -3.02
C ARG A 134 2.62 12.54 -2.77
N PRO A 135 3.84 12.68 -2.25
CA PRO A 135 4.65 11.53 -1.86
C PRO A 135 4.23 11.01 -0.48
N THR A 136 4.37 9.70 -0.25
CA THR A 136 4.26 9.07 1.07
C THR A 136 5.65 8.56 1.47
N PHE A 137 6.12 8.97 2.65
CA PHE A 137 7.47 8.64 3.11
C PHE A 137 7.56 7.19 3.60
N ARG A 138 8.36 6.34 2.93
CA ARG A 138 8.54 4.93 3.31
C ARG A 138 10.01 4.60 3.63
N PRO A 139 10.37 4.46 4.92
CA PRO A 139 11.75 4.23 5.32
C PRO A 139 12.16 2.74 5.41
N ASP A 140 11.30 1.79 5.03
CA ASP A 140 11.53 0.34 5.20
C ASP A 140 12.96 -0.10 4.84
N ARG A 141 13.46 0.31 3.66
CA ARG A 141 14.80 -0.08 3.19
C ARG A 141 15.95 0.46 4.04
N ALA A 142 15.75 1.61 4.68
CA ALA A 142 16.72 2.21 5.59
C ALA A 142 16.62 1.61 7.01
N ILE A 143 15.51 0.95 7.35
CA ILE A 143 15.25 0.32 8.66
C ILE A 143 15.64 -1.16 8.66
N ASP A 144 15.51 -1.87 7.54
CA ASP A 144 15.87 -3.29 7.43
C ASP A 144 17.39 -3.50 7.41
N ILE A 145 18.01 -3.39 8.60
CA ILE A 145 19.46 -3.51 8.81
C ILE A 145 20.04 -4.89 8.44
N CYS A 146 19.18 -5.87 8.18
CA CYS A 146 19.57 -7.21 7.76
C CYS A 146 19.49 -7.39 6.23
N ALA A 147 18.89 -6.44 5.51
CA ALA A 147 18.78 -6.51 4.06
C ALA A 147 20.16 -6.40 3.40
N PRO A 148 20.46 -7.23 2.37
CA PRO A 148 21.71 -7.12 1.63
C PRO A 148 21.94 -5.75 0.98
N VAL A 149 20.86 -5.02 0.68
CA VAL A 149 20.91 -3.68 0.07
C VAL A 149 21.11 -2.55 1.07
N TRP A 150 21.00 -2.83 2.38
CA TRP A 150 20.97 -1.80 3.42
C TRP A 150 22.21 -0.88 3.44
N PRO A 151 23.46 -1.35 3.25
CA PRO A 151 24.62 -0.45 3.23
C PRO A 151 24.52 0.63 2.14
N ALA A 152 24.06 0.25 0.94
CA ALA A 152 23.87 1.20 -0.16
C ALA A 152 22.75 2.20 0.14
N GLU A 153 21.72 1.79 0.89
CA GLU A 153 20.64 2.68 1.33
C GLU A 153 21.13 3.71 2.36
N ILE A 154 22.09 3.36 3.23
CA ILE A 154 22.70 4.31 4.18
C ILE A 154 23.61 5.33 3.46
N ASP A 155 24.35 4.90 2.44
CA ASP A 155 25.13 5.81 1.59
C ASP A 155 24.20 6.77 0.84
N ALA A 156 23.12 6.25 0.23
CA ALA A 156 22.12 7.05 -0.47
C ALA A 156 21.42 8.04 0.48
N LEU A 157 21.06 7.60 1.70
CA LEU A 157 20.48 8.46 2.72
C LEU A 157 21.43 9.59 3.11
N SER A 158 22.73 9.30 3.22
CA SER A 158 23.74 10.31 3.50
C SER A 158 23.83 11.36 2.38
N ASP A 159 23.82 10.92 1.12
CA ASP A 159 23.84 11.82 -0.05
C ASP A 159 22.60 12.74 -0.07
N VAL A 160 21.39 12.18 0.04
CA VAL A 160 20.16 12.96 -0.14
C VAL A 160 19.77 13.80 1.09
N SER A 161 20.33 13.50 2.26
CA SER A 161 20.15 14.32 3.47
C SER A 161 21.27 15.34 3.66
N GLY A 162 22.44 15.14 3.06
CA GLY A 162 23.65 15.91 3.33
C GLY A 162 24.25 15.65 4.72
N ILE A 163 23.81 14.61 5.42
CA ILE A 163 24.27 14.22 6.76
C ILE A 163 25.02 12.90 6.65
N ALA A 164 26.29 12.88 7.05
CA ALA A 164 27.08 11.65 7.07
C ALA A 164 26.54 10.66 8.12
N VAL A 165 25.92 9.57 7.68
CA VAL A 165 25.31 8.58 8.58
C VAL A 165 26.36 7.57 9.04
N HIS A 166 27.02 7.87 10.17
CA HIS A 166 28.04 7.02 10.79
C HIS A 166 27.69 6.58 12.23
N SER A 167 26.53 6.98 12.74
CA SER A 167 26.01 6.64 14.07
C SER A 167 24.49 6.60 14.05
N TYR A 168 23.88 5.98 15.06
CA TYR A 168 22.43 5.95 15.22
C TYR A 168 21.84 7.36 15.32
N ALA A 169 22.50 8.26 16.05
CA ALA A 169 22.05 9.64 16.17
C ALA A 169 22.05 10.37 14.81
N ALA A 170 23.11 10.18 14.00
CA ALA A 170 23.18 10.77 12.66
C ALA A 170 22.13 10.18 11.72
N PHE A 171 21.84 8.87 11.84
CA PHE A 171 20.78 8.19 11.11
C PHE A 171 19.40 8.79 11.40
N ILE A 172 19.05 8.97 12.67
CA ILE A 172 17.77 9.59 13.07
C ILE A 172 17.68 11.02 12.51
N HIS A 173 18.73 11.82 12.65
CA HIS A 173 18.74 13.18 12.12
C HIS A 173 18.58 13.22 10.59
N ALA A 174 19.19 12.27 9.87
CA ALA A 174 19.02 12.14 8.43
C ALA A 174 17.56 11.81 8.06
N LEU A 175 16.92 10.87 8.77
CA LEU A 175 15.50 10.55 8.54
C LEU A 175 14.59 11.76 8.82
N GLU A 176 14.81 12.48 9.91
CA GLU A 176 14.06 13.70 10.24
C GLU A 176 14.21 14.77 9.15
N ALA A 177 15.44 14.98 8.65
CA ALA A 177 15.69 15.90 7.54
C ALA A 177 14.97 15.47 6.25
N ARG A 178 14.95 14.16 5.94
CA ARG A 178 14.21 13.63 4.79
C ARG A 178 12.70 13.80 4.96
N ARG A 179 12.14 13.53 6.14
CA ARG A 179 10.71 13.76 6.43
C ARG A 179 10.33 15.23 6.27
N ALA A 180 11.18 16.14 6.73
CA ALA A 180 11.00 17.58 6.53
C ALA A 180 10.96 17.94 5.03
N PHE A 181 11.87 17.39 4.22
CA PHE A 181 11.84 17.57 2.76
C PHE A 181 10.54 17.01 2.14
N PHE A 182 10.13 15.79 2.49
CA PHE A 182 8.88 15.19 2.02
C PHE A 182 7.66 16.07 2.34
N LYS A 183 7.64 16.67 3.53
CA LYS A 183 6.60 17.62 3.93
C LYS A 183 6.56 18.86 3.02
N THR A 184 7.71 19.41 2.60
CA THR A 184 7.74 20.49 1.60
C THR A 184 7.17 20.06 0.24
N MET A 185 7.26 18.77 -0.07
CA MET A 185 6.68 18.14 -1.26
C MET A 185 5.22 17.71 -1.07
N GLY A 186 4.58 18.08 0.03
CA GLY A 186 3.16 17.86 0.29
C GLY A 186 2.83 16.54 0.98
N ALA A 187 3.83 15.76 1.40
CA ALA A 187 3.58 14.53 2.16
C ALA A 187 2.80 14.82 3.44
N THR A 188 1.77 14.00 3.69
CA THR A 188 1.00 14.03 4.94
C THR A 188 1.13 12.73 5.75
N ALA A 189 1.78 11.70 5.18
CA ALA A 189 1.86 10.39 5.77
C ALA A 189 3.25 9.74 5.58
N SER A 190 3.56 8.82 6.48
CA SER A 190 4.58 7.80 6.31
C SER A 190 3.95 6.41 6.27
N ASP A 191 4.58 5.50 5.55
CA ASP A 191 4.19 4.10 5.44
C ASP A 191 5.31 3.19 5.94
N HIS A 192 4.94 2.17 6.72
CA HIS A 192 5.86 1.19 7.29
C HIS A 192 5.31 -0.21 7.03
N ALA A 193 6.01 -1.01 6.23
CA ALA A 193 5.70 -2.44 6.15
C ALA A 193 6.58 -3.22 7.11
N ALA A 194 5.96 -3.78 8.13
CA ALA A 194 6.63 -4.59 9.14
C ALA A 194 6.14 -6.03 9.07
N GLN A 195 7.06 -6.99 9.29
CA GLN A 195 6.66 -8.38 9.37
C GLN A 195 5.77 -8.64 10.60
N THR A 196 6.12 -8.05 11.75
CA THR A 196 5.34 -8.07 12.99
C THR A 196 4.95 -6.66 13.41
N ALA A 197 3.94 -6.52 14.28
CA ALA A 197 3.54 -5.23 14.85
C ALA A 197 4.35 -4.88 16.12
N ASP A 198 5.46 -5.58 16.38
CA ASP A 198 6.20 -5.45 17.64
C ASP A 198 6.74 -4.03 17.78
N THR A 199 6.49 -3.41 18.93
CA THR A 199 7.02 -2.10 19.29
C THR A 199 7.76 -2.21 20.61
N ALA A 200 8.95 -1.61 20.71
CA ALA A 200 9.75 -1.62 21.92
C ALA A 200 10.81 -0.52 21.85
N GLU A 201 11.11 0.14 22.96
CA GLU A 201 12.20 1.13 23.00
C GLU A 201 13.52 0.45 23.35
N LEU A 202 14.56 0.79 22.60
CA LEU A 202 15.94 0.57 22.95
C LEU A 202 16.49 1.81 23.66
N SER A 203 17.40 1.60 24.61
CA SER A 203 18.23 2.71 25.07
C SER A 203 19.12 3.23 23.93
N ALA A 204 19.53 4.49 24.00
CA ALA A 204 20.43 5.08 22.99
C ALA A 204 21.72 4.25 22.80
N ALA A 205 22.25 3.68 23.89
CA ALA A 205 23.44 2.83 23.84
C ALA A 205 23.17 1.48 23.13
N GLU A 206 22.01 0.87 23.32
CA GLU A 206 21.63 -0.37 22.63
C GLU A 206 21.37 -0.14 21.15
N ALA A 207 20.65 0.93 20.80
CA ALA A 207 20.38 1.32 19.42
C ALA A 207 21.70 1.61 18.69
N GLU A 208 22.61 2.36 19.30
CA GLU A 208 23.95 2.62 18.76
C GLU A 208 24.74 1.31 18.57
N ALA A 209 24.75 0.42 19.57
CA ALA A 209 25.48 -0.84 19.48
C ALA A 209 24.97 -1.74 18.34
N ILE A 210 23.64 -1.80 18.16
CA ILE A 210 22.99 -2.51 17.04
C ILE A 210 23.37 -1.86 15.70
N PHE A 211 23.22 -0.54 15.61
CA PHE A 211 23.52 0.20 14.38
C PHE A 211 24.97 0.04 13.94
N GLN A 212 25.91 0.11 14.88
CA GLN A 212 27.33 -0.11 14.61
C GLN A 212 27.63 -1.55 14.16
N ARG A 213 26.90 -2.55 14.65
CA ARG A 213 27.01 -3.93 14.11
C ARG A 213 26.53 -3.98 12.66
N ALA A 214 25.41 -3.35 12.36
CA ALA A 214 24.86 -3.28 11.00
C ALA A 214 25.84 -2.64 10.02
N LEU A 215 26.45 -1.49 10.39
CA LEU A 215 27.48 -0.83 9.57
C LEU A 215 28.70 -1.73 9.25
N ARG A 216 29.02 -2.69 10.14
CA ARG A 216 30.09 -3.67 9.92
C ARG A 216 29.63 -4.95 9.20
N GLY A 217 28.37 -5.02 8.76
CA GLY A 217 27.79 -6.24 8.18
C GLY A 217 27.63 -7.39 9.18
N ALA A 218 27.51 -7.07 10.47
CA ALA A 218 27.46 -8.05 11.57
C ALA A 218 26.12 -8.02 12.34
N ALA A 219 25.07 -7.42 11.77
CA ALA A 219 23.73 -7.45 12.35
C ALA A 219 23.14 -8.86 12.29
N THR A 220 22.47 -9.26 13.36
CA THR A 220 21.76 -10.55 13.46
C THR A 220 20.27 -10.38 13.18
N PRO A 221 19.51 -11.45 12.87
CA PRO A 221 18.05 -11.38 12.77
C PRO A 221 17.37 -10.80 14.02
N GLU A 222 17.92 -11.08 15.21
CA GLU A 222 17.44 -10.51 16.46
C GLU A 222 17.71 -9.00 16.55
N ASP A 223 18.86 -8.53 16.04
CA ASP A 223 19.14 -7.10 15.91
C ASP A 223 18.11 -6.44 15.00
N GLY A 224 17.82 -7.03 13.84
CA GLY A 224 16.81 -6.51 12.90
C GLY A 224 15.42 -6.41 13.54
N ARG A 225 15.00 -7.45 14.27
CA ARG A 225 13.71 -7.46 14.99
C ARG A 225 13.64 -6.37 16.05
N ARG A 226 14.66 -6.26 16.91
CA ARG A 226 14.72 -5.24 17.98
C ARG A 226 14.81 -3.83 17.42
N PHE A 227 15.61 -3.62 16.39
CA PHE A 227 15.79 -2.33 15.74
C PHE A 227 14.51 -1.90 15.01
N GLY A 228 13.87 -2.78 14.26
CA GLY A 228 12.60 -2.51 13.59
C GLY A 228 11.51 -2.08 14.59
N ALA A 229 11.38 -2.81 15.71
CA ALA A 229 10.43 -2.46 16.77
C ALA A 229 10.72 -1.10 17.41
N HIS A 230 12.00 -0.74 17.56
CA HIS A 230 12.43 0.58 18.03
C HIS A 230 12.18 1.68 17.01
N MET A 231 12.40 1.41 15.73
CA MET A 231 12.15 2.39 14.67
C MET A 231 10.65 2.69 14.49
N LEU A 232 9.74 1.78 14.86
CA LEU A 232 8.32 2.10 14.95
C LEU A 232 8.03 3.08 16.10
N MET A 233 8.73 2.97 17.24
CA MET A 233 8.62 3.94 18.34
C MET A 233 9.15 5.32 17.93
N GLU A 234 10.31 5.37 17.26
CA GLU A 234 10.86 6.62 16.71
C GLU A 234 9.95 7.24 15.65
N SER A 235 9.35 6.42 14.80
CA SER A 235 8.41 6.89 13.76
C SER A 235 7.16 7.52 14.37
N ALA A 236 6.64 6.95 15.47
CA ALA A 236 5.54 7.54 16.21
C ALA A 236 5.95 8.87 16.89
N ARG A 237 7.15 8.94 17.47
CA ARG A 237 7.70 10.20 18.01
C ARG A 237 7.78 11.28 16.93
N MET A 238 8.40 10.97 15.78
CA MET A 238 8.53 11.90 14.66
C MET A 238 7.14 12.33 14.14
N ALA A 239 6.18 11.42 14.04
CA ALA A 239 4.80 11.73 13.64
C ALA A 239 4.10 12.70 14.61
N CYS A 240 4.36 12.61 15.92
CA CYS A 240 3.85 13.59 16.89
C CYS A 240 4.47 14.99 16.71
N GLU A 241 5.69 15.08 16.19
CA GLU A 241 6.43 16.33 16.01
C GLU A 241 6.13 17.00 14.67
N ASP A 242 6.17 16.24 13.57
CA ASP A 242 5.94 16.76 12.23
C ASP A 242 4.48 16.69 11.76
N GLY A 243 3.63 15.94 12.48
CA GLY A 243 2.21 15.80 12.20
C GLY A 243 1.88 14.81 11.08
N PHE A 244 2.82 13.99 10.61
CA PHE A 244 2.52 12.92 9.67
C PHE A 244 1.55 11.90 10.26
N VAL A 245 0.73 11.33 9.40
CA VAL A 245 -0.02 10.12 9.68
C VAL A 245 0.91 8.92 9.54
N MET A 246 0.97 8.05 10.53
CA MET A 246 1.79 6.85 10.51
C MET A 246 0.94 5.66 10.07
N GLN A 247 1.22 5.08 8.91
CA GLN A 247 0.59 3.84 8.45
C GLN A 247 1.47 2.65 8.80
N LEU A 248 0.87 1.57 9.31
CA LEU A 248 1.57 0.35 9.68
C LEU A 248 0.91 -0.86 9.02
N HIS A 249 1.59 -1.42 8.02
CA HIS A 249 1.16 -2.58 7.25
C HIS A 249 1.85 -3.85 7.76
N VAL A 250 1.08 -4.77 8.37
CA VAL A 250 1.63 -5.93 9.10
C VAL A 250 1.21 -7.26 8.49
N GLY A 251 2.13 -8.22 8.53
CA GLY A 251 1.80 -9.64 8.38
C GLY A 251 2.14 -10.24 7.03
N SER A 252 3.06 -9.64 6.27
CA SER A 252 3.53 -10.22 5.01
C SER A 252 4.88 -10.92 5.19
N VAL A 253 4.93 -12.22 4.93
CA VAL A 253 6.18 -12.96 4.71
C VAL A 253 6.56 -12.78 3.26
N ARG A 254 7.48 -11.85 3.02
CA ARG A 254 7.91 -11.47 1.67
C ARG A 254 8.87 -12.48 1.08
N ASN A 255 8.90 -12.57 -0.25
CA ASN A 255 9.85 -13.39 -1.01
C ASN A 255 9.83 -14.87 -0.60
N TYR A 256 8.65 -15.41 -0.33
CA TYR A 256 8.44 -16.77 0.17
C TYR A 256 9.00 -17.84 -0.76
N SER A 257 8.93 -17.61 -2.08
CA SER A 257 9.54 -18.49 -3.07
C SER A 257 10.98 -18.06 -3.37
N THR A 258 11.95 -18.87 -2.91
CA THR A 258 13.38 -18.68 -3.20
C THR A 258 13.65 -18.67 -4.70
N LEU A 259 13.03 -19.60 -5.44
CA LEU A 259 13.16 -19.67 -6.91
C LEU A 259 12.71 -18.38 -7.59
N VAL A 260 11.59 -17.79 -7.16
CA VAL A 260 11.10 -16.53 -7.73
C VAL A 260 12.03 -15.38 -7.35
N MET A 261 12.45 -15.31 -6.08
CA MET A 261 13.36 -14.26 -5.60
C MET A 261 14.70 -14.28 -6.35
N GLU A 262 15.32 -15.44 -6.49
CA GLU A 262 16.61 -15.61 -7.17
C GLU A 262 16.55 -15.24 -8.66
N ARG A 263 15.42 -15.53 -9.33
CA ARG A 263 15.30 -15.36 -10.79
C ARG A 263 14.66 -14.04 -11.21
N PHE A 264 13.73 -13.50 -10.43
CA PHE A 264 12.90 -12.34 -10.79
C PHE A 264 12.91 -11.22 -9.75
N GLY A 265 13.50 -11.44 -8.57
CA GLY A 265 13.55 -10.46 -7.50
C GLY A 265 12.22 -10.32 -6.73
N PRO A 266 12.09 -9.24 -5.94
CA PRO A 266 10.92 -9.02 -5.09
C PRO A 266 9.67 -8.59 -5.86
N ASP A 267 8.53 -8.57 -5.16
CA ASP A 267 7.23 -8.09 -5.67
C ASP A 267 6.69 -8.86 -6.88
N LYS A 268 6.96 -10.17 -6.96
CA LYS A 268 6.54 -11.07 -8.06
C LYS A 268 5.40 -12.01 -7.70
N GLY A 269 4.58 -11.62 -6.72
CA GLY A 269 3.39 -12.38 -6.30
C GLY A 269 3.70 -13.59 -5.40
N ALA A 270 4.89 -13.63 -4.81
CA ALA A 270 5.37 -14.68 -3.91
C ALA A 270 5.42 -14.24 -2.44
N ASP A 271 4.55 -13.31 -2.03
CA ASP A 271 4.45 -12.81 -0.67
C ASP A 271 3.20 -13.38 -0.01
N MET A 272 3.34 -13.95 1.20
CA MET A 272 2.28 -14.70 1.87
C MET A 272 1.86 -14.06 3.19
N PRO A 273 0.54 -13.97 3.48
CA PRO A 273 0.05 -13.62 4.81
C PRO A 273 0.60 -14.55 5.89
N GLN A 274 0.90 -13.98 7.05
CA GLN A 274 1.15 -14.73 8.29
C GLN A 274 0.22 -14.26 9.41
N ARG A 275 0.11 -15.09 10.45
CA ARG A 275 -0.57 -14.71 11.69
C ARG A 275 0.06 -13.44 12.26
N SER A 276 -0.77 -12.50 12.67
CA SER A 276 -0.34 -11.25 13.31
C SER A 276 -0.89 -11.14 14.74
N GLU A 277 -0.22 -10.35 15.57
CA GLU A 277 -0.61 -10.05 16.95
C GLU A 277 -0.38 -8.56 17.17
N PHE A 278 -1.36 -7.87 17.75
CA PHE A 278 -1.38 -6.42 17.95
C PHE A 278 -1.58 -6.03 19.42
N THR A 279 -2.25 -6.85 20.23
CA THR A 279 -2.60 -6.52 21.61
C THR A 279 -1.37 -6.35 22.49
N HIS A 280 -0.39 -7.24 22.39
CA HIS A 280 0.88 -7.13 23.10
C HIS A 280 1.90 -6.35 22.30
N ALA A 281 1.95 -6.57 20.99
CA ALA A 281 2.93 -5.98 20.08
C ALA A 281 2.88 -4.44 20.07
N LEU A 282 1.69 -3.83 20.03
CA LEU A 282 1.52 -2.37 20.03
C LEU A 282 1.49 -1.75 21.43
N ARG A 283 1.50 -2.55 22.50
CA ARG A 283 1.32 -2.06 23.86
C ARG A 283 2.36 -0.98 24.26
N PRO A 284 3.67 -1.14 23.99
CA PRO A 284 4.64 -0.09 24.31
C PRO A 284 4.36 1.23 23.59
N LEU A 285 4.07 1.19 22.28
CA LEU A 285 3.72 2.38 21.50
C LEU A 285 2.45 3.06 22.02
N LEU A 286 1.38 2.29 22.22
CA LEU A 286 0.08 2.83 22.66
C LEU A 286 0.11 3.34 24.11
N ASN A 287 0.91 2.73 24.99
CA ASN A 287 1.11 3.27 26.34
C ASN A 287 1.84 4.62 26.32
N LYS A 288 2.77 4.83 25.39
CA LYS A 288 3.56 6.06 25.30
C LYS A 288 2.83 7.17 24.53
N PHE A 289 2.18 6.83 23.42
CA PHE A 289 1.62 7.80 22.47
C PHE A 289 0.12 7.63 22.18
N GLY A 290 -0.53 6.57 22.67
CA GLY A 290 -1.90 6.22 22.28
C GLY A 290 -2.96 7.26 22.67
N TYR A 291 -2.67 8.12 23.65
CA TYR A 291 -3.50 9.24 24.09
C TYR A 291 -2.98 10.62 23.64
N ASP A 292 -1.88 10.67 22.88
CA ASP A 292 -1.36 11.92 22.35
C ASP A 292 -2.24 12.38 21.17
N PRO A 293 -2.91 13.55 21.24
CA PRO A 293 -3.81 14.01 20.19
C PRO A 293 -3.09 14.36 18.88
N ARG A 294 -1.75 14.40 18.88
CA ARG A 294 -0.94 14.69 17.69
C ARG A 294 -0.68 13.45 16.84
N LEU A 295 -0.69 12.25 17.45
CA LEU A 295 -0.47 11.01 16.72
C LEU A 295 -1.74 10.59 15.98
N THR A 296 -1.56 10.13 14.74
CA THR A 296 -2.57 9.36 14.02
C THR A 296 -1.88 8.14 13.44
N LEU A 297 -2.13 6.98 14.04
CA LEU A 297 -1.63 5.68 13.65
C LEU A 297 -2.74 4.91 12.93
N ILE A 298 -2.53 4.54 11.67
CA ILE A 298 -3.44 3.72 10.88
C ILE A 298 -2.84 2.32 10.75
N VAL A 299 -3.51 1.30 11.29
CA VAL A 299 -3.02 -0.08 11.25
C VAL A 299 -3.78 -0.89 10.19
N PHE A 300 -3.01 -1.64 9.41
CA PHE A 300 -3.47 -2.59 8.41
C PHE A 300 -2.99 -4.01 8.77
N THR A 301 -3.77 -5.01 8.36
CA THR A 301 -3.49 -6.41 8.67
C THR A 301 -3.74 -7.31 7.47
N LEU A 302 -2.93 -8.36 7.35
CA LEU A 302 -3.19 -9.52 6.49
C LEU A 302 -3.88 -10.68 7.22
N ASP A 303 -4.16 -10.55 8.51
CA ASP A 303 -4.82 -11.56 9.34
C ASP A 303 -6.21 -11.09 9.79
N GLU A 304 -7.25 -11.47 9.04
CA GLU A 304 -8.64 -11.07 9.32
C GLU A 304 -9.15 -11.53 10.69
N THR A 305 -8.50 -12.53 11.33
CA THR A 305 -8.88 -13.00 12.67
C THR A 305 -8.59 -11.98 13.76
N THR A 306 -7.76 -10.98 13.46
CA THR A 306 -7.42 -9.88 14.37
C THR A 306 -8.46 -8.77 14.39
N TYR A 307 -9.37 -8.69 13.39
CA TYR A 307 -10.34 -7.60 13.27
C TYR A 307 -11.19 -7.43 14.53
N SER A 308 -11.99 -8.43 14.90
CA SER A 308 -12.86 -8.35 16.07
C SER A 308 -12.14 -8.65 17.39
N ARG A 309 -11.06 -9.45 17.33
CA ARG A 309 -10.34 -9.91 18.52
C ARG A 309 -9.40 -8.87 19.10
N GLU A 310 -8.73 -8.07 18.26
CA GLU A 310 -7.67 -7.15 18.70
C GLU A 310 -7.84 -5.75 18.14
N LEU A 311 -7.94 -5.59 16.83
CA LEU A 311 -7.87 -4.30 16.15
C LEU A 311 -9.06 -3.40 16.47
N ALA A 312 -10.28 -3.91 16.38
CA ALA A 312 -11.48 -3.12 16.68
C ALA A 312 -11.57 -2.72 18.15
N PRO A 313 -11.31 -3.59 19.14
CA PRO A 313 -11.18 -3.18 20.54
C PRO A 313 -10.09 -2.13 20.79
N LEU A 314 -8.91 -2.27 20.19
CA LEU A 314 -7.83 -1.30 20.35
C LEU A 314 -8.20 0.08 19.76
N ALA A 315 -8.69 0.11 18.52
CA ALA A 315 -9.09 1.35 17.84
C ALA A 315 -10.35 1.99 18.45
N GLY A 316 -11.23 1.18 19.05
CA GLY A 316 -12.37 1.66 19.84
C GLY A 316 -11.98 2.30 21.17
N HIS A 317 -10.72 2.15 21.61
CA HIS A 317 -10.24 2.67 22.90
C HIS A 317 -9.22 3.81 22.77
N TYR A 318 -8.18 3.65 21.94
CA TYR A 318 -7.07 4.60 21.86
C TYR A 318 -7.33 5.71 20.83
N PRO A 319 -7.37 7.00 21.23
CA PRO A 319 -7.66 8.12 20.31
C PRO A 319 -6.72 8.22 19.11
N ALA A 320 -5.44 7.84 19.29
CA ALA A 320 -4.44 7.91 18.23
C ALA A 320 -4.60 6.79 17.17
N LEU A 321 -5.33 5.71 17.47
CA LEU A 321 -5.36 4.51 16.63
C LEU A 321 -6.60 4.48 15.72
N LYS A 322 -6.37 4.22 14.43
CA LYS A 322 -7.38 4.05 13.39
C LYS A 322 -7.11 2.77 12.60
N LEU A 323 -8.14 2.28 11.92
CA LEU A 323 -8.08 1.07 11.12
C LEU A 323 -8.10 1.39 9.63
N GLY A 324 -7.08 0.88 8.92
CA GLY A 324 -7.05 0.85 7.47
C GLY A 324 -8.15 -0.04 6.89
N PRO A 325 -8.54 0.15 5.62
CA PRO A 325 -9.38 -0.81 4.90
C PRO A 325 -8.71 -2.19 4.79
N PRO A 326 -9.46 -3.23 4.38
CA PRO A 326 -8.90 -4.54 4.04
C PRO A 326 -7.79 -4.40 3.01
N TRP A 327 -6.65 -5.02 3.32
CA TRP A 327 -5.43 -4.84 2.55
C TRP A 327 -5.13 -6.06 1.67
N TRP A 328 -4.59 -5.79 0.48
CA TRP A 328 -4.02 -6.78 -0.43
C TRP A 328 -5.02 -7.88 -0.83
N PHE A 329 -4.84 -9.12 -0.34
CA PHE A 329 -5.73 -10.24 -0.64
C PHE A 329 -7.16 -10.03 -0.13
N HIS A 330 -7.32 -9.13 0.83
CA HIS A 330 -8.60 -8.81 1.45
C HIS A 330 -9.27 -7.59 0.81
N ASP A 331 -8.57 -6.84 -0.06
CA ASP A 331 -9.20 -5.83 -0.95
C ASP A 331 -10.02 -6.55 -2.02
N SER A 332 -11.23 -6.93 -1.62
CA SER A 332 -12.15 -7.74 -2.39
C SER A 332 -13.57 -7.55 -1.86
N ILE A 333 -14.57 -7.94 -2.66
CA ILE A 333 -15.98 -7.85 -2.28
C ILE A 333 -16.23 -8.53 -0.92
N GLU A 334 -15.73 -9.75 -0.75
CA GLU A 334 -15.97 -10.51 0.47
C GLU A 334 -15.08 -10.06 1.64
N GLY A 335 -13.86 -9.59 1.37
CA GLY A 335 -13.00 -9.03 2.42
C GLY A 335 -13.56 -7.72 2.99
N LEU A 336 -14.03 -6.81 2.14
CA LEU A 336 -14.74 -5.59 2.54
C LEU A 336 -15.99 -5.91 3.37
N ARG A 337 -16.79 -6.88 2.94
CA ARG A 337 -17.96 -7.34 3.72
C ARG A 337 -17.59 -7.91 5.08
N ARG A 338 -16.56 -8.77 5.16
CA ARG A 338 -16.08 -9.33 6.44
C ARG A 338 -15.54 -8.24 7.35
N TYR A 339 -14.80 -7.27 6.82
CA TYR A 339 -14.28 -6.14 7.57
C TYR A 339 -15.41 -5.32 8.18
N ARG A 340 -16.41 -4.91 7.40
CA ARG A 340 -17.54 -4.13 7.94
C ARG A 340 -18.28 -4.88 9.05
N ARG A 341 -18.48 -6.20 8.92
CA ARG A 341 -19.10 -7.03 9.97
C ARG A 341 -18.24 -7.15 11.23
N ASN A 342 -16.94 -7.39 11.07
CA ASN A 342 -16.08 -7.75 12.20
C ASN A 342 -15.46 -6.53 12.91
N VAL A 343 -15.49 -5.35 12.31
CA VAL A 343 -14.86 -4.14 12.84
C VAL A 343 -15.86 -3.16 13.44
N ILE A 344 -16.97 -2.90 12.74
CA ILE A 344 -17.80 -1.71 13.01
C ILE A 344 -18.52 -1.78 14.35
N GLU A 345 -18.93 -2.96 14.82
CA GLU A 345 -19.67 -3.09 16.09
C GLU A 345 -18.87 -2.62 17.32
N THR A 346 -17.53 -2.71 17.29
CA THR A 346 -16.67 -2.27 18.40
C THR A 346 -15.92 -0.98 18.09
N ALA A 347 -15.33 -0.86 16.90
CA ALA A 347 -14.56 0.34 16.55
C ALA A 347 -15.47 1.52 16.18
N GLY A 348 -16.66 1.26 15.64
CA GLY A 348 -17.47 2.27 14.96
C GLY A 348 -16.86 2.72 13.62
N LEU A 349 -17.67 3.38 12.79
CA LEU A 349 -17.25 3.81 11.45
C LEU A 349 -16.13 4.86 11.50
N TYR A 350 -16.20 5.79 12.45
CA TYR A 350 -15.30 6.94 12.56
C TYR A 350 -13.92 6.63 13.16
N ASN A 351 -13.66 5.37 13.51
CA ASN A 351 -12.31 4.84 13.79
C ASN A 351 -11.70 4.12 12.58
N THR A 352 -12.38 4.11 11.43
CA THR A 352 -11.84 3.67 10.13
C THR A 352 -11.43 4.88 9.28
N VAL A 353 -10.71 4.65 8.18
CA VAL A 353 -10.11 5.72 7.37
C VAL A 353 -10.63 5.80 5.93
N GLY A 354 -11.76 5.15 5.63
CA GLY A 354 -12.27 5.05 4.27
C GLY A 354 -11.58 3.93 3.48
N PHE A 355 -11.23 4.20 2.23
CA PHE A 355 -10.62 3.23 1.30
C PHE A 355 -9.42 3.83 0.55
N ASN A 356 -8.43 2.98 0.27
CA ASN A 356 -7.30 3.25 -0.63
C ASN A 356 -7.08 2.03 -1.54
N ASP A 357 -6.66 2.28 -2.78
CA ASP A 357 -6.53 1.25 -3.82
C ASP A 357 -5.25 0.38 -3.73
N ASP A 358 -4.16 0.92 -3.16
CA ASP A 358 -2.85 0.26 -3.02
C ASP A 358 -2.39 -0.44 -4.32
N THR A 359 -2.54 0.22 -5.47
CA THR A 359 -2.24 -0.38 -6.78
C THR A 359 -1.13 0.34 -7.54
N ARG A 360 -0.33 -0.45 -8.28
CA ARG A 360 0.56 0.06 -9.34
C ARG A 360 -0.17 0.20 -10.69
N ALA A 361 -1.34 -0.41 -10.84
CA ALA A 361 -2.11 -0.41 -12.08
C ALA A 361 -3.05 0.81 -12.15
N PHE A 362 -2.56 1.90 -12.76
CA PHE A 362 -3.28 3.17 -12.88
C PHE A 362 -4.72 3.05 -13.45
N PRO A 363 -5.01 2.23 -14.50
CA PRO A 363 -6.38 2.02 -14.96
C PRO A 363 -7.31 1.37 -13.93
N SER A 364 -6.76 0.64 -12.95
CA SER A 364 -7.53 -0.05 -11.91
C SER A 364 -8.01 0.87 -10.79
N ILE A 365 -7.47 2.08 -10.65
CA ILE A 365 -7.86 3.04 -9.60
C ILE A 365 -9.38 3.27 -9.58
N PRO A 366 -10.04 3.72 -10.68
CA PRO A 366 -11.48 3.91 -10.67
C PRO A 366 -12.25 2.60 -10.41
N ALA A 367 -11.76 1.46 -10.91
CA ALA A 367 -12.41 0.16 -10.71
C ALA A 367 -12.41 -0.28 -9.24
N ARG A 368 -11.30 -0.07 -8.53
CA ARG A 368 -11.16 -0.40 -7.11
C ARG A 368 -12.02 0.49 -6.24
N HIS A 369 -12.01 1.81 -6.50
CA HIS A 369 -12.87 2.75 -5.79
C HIS A 369 -14.36 2.50 -6.05
N ASP A 370 -14.78 2.17 -7.28
CA ASP A 370 -16.17 1.81 -7.59
C ASP A 370 -16.60 0.55 -6.84
N LEU A 371 -15.75 -0.50 -6.81
CA LEU A 371 -16.00 -1.71 -6.04
C LEU A 371 -16.21 -1.41 -4.55
N ALA A 372 -15.30 -0.64 -3.94
CA ALA A 372 -15.42 -0.27 -2.53
C ALA A 372 -16.71 0.51 -2.25
N ARG A 373 -17.04 1.51 -3.07
CA ARG A 373 -18.27 2.32 -2.95
C ARG A 373 -19.53 1.47 -3.04
N ARG A 374 -19.58 0.51 -3.96
CA ARG A 374 -20.73 -0.40 -4.12
C ARG A 374 -20.89 -1.32 -2.92
N VAL A 375 -19.80 -1.87 -2.40
CA VAL A 375 -19.85 -2.75 -1.22
C VAL A 375 -20.29 -1.97 0.03
N ASP A 376 -19.79 -0.75 0.20
CA ASP A 376 -20.22 0.11 1.31
C ASP A 376 -21.69 0.52 1.17
N ALA A 377 -22.16 0.84 -0.04
CA ALA A 377 -23.58 1.13 -0.29
C ALA A 377 -24.48 -0.08 0.01
N ASP A 378 -24.08 -1.29 -0.41
CA ASP A 378 -24.79 -2.55 -0.10
C ASP A 378 -24.90 -2.79 1.41
N TRP A 379 -23.79 -2.60 2.13
CA TRP A 379 -23.74 -2.75 3.59
C TRP A 379 -24.63 -1.72 4.30
N ILE A 380 -24.51 -0.43 3.96
CA ILE A 380 -25.28 0.67 4.56
C ILE A 380 -26.78 0.51 4.26
N ALA A 381 -27.16 0.20 3.02
CA ALA A 381 -28.55 -0.08 2.66
C ALA A 381 -29.12 -1.24 3.49
N GLY A 382 -28.32 -2.29 3.70
CA GLY A 382 -28.69 -3.38 4.59
C GLY A 382 -28.96 -2.94 6.03
N LEU A 383 -28.19 -2.00 6.59
CA LEU A 383 -28.41 -1.45 7.93
C LEU A 383 -29.73 -0.68 8.00
N ALA A 384 -29.99 0.19 7.02
CA ALA A 384 -31.22 0.98 6.94
C ALA A 384 -32.47 0.09 6.81
N ILE A 385 -32.44 -0.91 5.92
CA ILE A 385 -33.55 -1.86 5.72
C ILE A 385 -33.87 -2.64 7.00
N ARG A 386 -32.87 -2.95 7.83
CA ARG A 386 -33.04 -3.64 9.11
C ARG A 386 -33.46 -2.71 10.27
N GLY A 387 -33.52 -1.40 10.04
CA GLY A 387 -33.82 -0.40 11.07
C GLY A 387 -32.69 -0.23 12.10
N ILE A 388 -31.45 -0.53 11.73
CA ILE A 388 -30.27 -0.32 12.60
C ILE A 388 -29.84 1.15 12.57
N ILE A 389 -30.02 1.81 11.43
CA ILE A 389 -29.82 3.25 11.22
C ILE A 389 -31.02 3.79 10.44
N ASP A 390 -31.22 5.12 10.43
CA ASP A 390 -32.19 5.76 9.56
C ASP A 390 -31.59 6.17 8.20
N MET A 391 -32.41 6.79 7.35
CA MET A 391 -31.98 7.21 6.01
C MET A 391 -31.08 8.45 6.03
N ASP A 392 -31.18 9.30 7.04
CA ASP A 392 -30.33 10.48 7.16
C ASP A 392 -28.91 10.05 7.53
N ASP A 393 -28.77 9.15 8.51
CA ASP A 393 -27.52 8.48 8.85
C ASP A 393 -26.92 7.77 7.63
N ALA A 394 -27.73 7.03 6.87
CA ALA A 394 -27.26 6.31 5.68
C ALA A 394 -26.66 7.26 4.62
N HIS A 395 -27.29 8.43 4.39
CA HIS A 395 -26.78 9.44 3.47
C HIS A 395 -25.48 10.10 3.96
N GLU A 396 -25.33 10.31 5.26
CA GLU A 396 -24.07 10.82 5.81
C GLU A 396 -22.96 9.77 5.70
N MET A 397 -23.24 8.53 6.13
CA MET A 397 -22.28 7.44 6.16
C MET A 397 -21.69 7.14 4.77
N ILE A 398 -22.50 7.19 3.70
CA ILE A 398 -21.99 6.90 2.34
C ILE A 398 -21.03 7.99 1.83
N LEU A 399 -21.26 9.25 2.20
CA LEU A 399 -20.33 10.36 1.88
C LEU A 399 -19.05 10.26 2.72
N ASP A 400 -19.19 9.81 3.98
CA ASP A 400 -18.06 9.60 4.85
C ASP A 400 -17.16 8.46 4.37
N THR A 401 -17.71 7.30 4.00
CA THR A 401 -16.93 6.17 3.49
C THR A 401 -16.28 6.46 2.15
N ALA A 402 -16.97 7.15 1.25
CA ALA A 402 -16.49 7.38 -0.11
C ALA A 402 -15.49 8.54 -0.23
N TYR A 403 -15.46 9.48 0.73
CA TYR A 403 -14.72 10.73 0.60
C TYR A 403 -14.19 11.30 1.92
N ARG A 404 -15.08 11.66 2.86
CA ARG A 404 -14.70 12.53 3.99
C ARG A 404 -13.79 11.84 5.01
N LEU A 405 -13.94 10.52 5.25
CA LEU A 405 -13.06 9.81 6.19
C LEU A 405 -11.62 9.81 5.72
N ALA A 406 -11.37 9.54 4.43
CA ALA A 406 -10.02 9.55 3.87
C ALA A 406 -9.38 10.95 3.99
N LYS A 407 -10.11 12.01 3.61
CA LYS A 407 -9.59 13.39 3.72
C LYS A 407 -9.24 13.78 5.15
N ARG A 408 -10.11 13.46 6.11
CA ARG A 408 -9.87 13.73 7.55
C ARG A 408 -8.70 12.92 8.09
N ALA A 409 -8.69 11.61 7.83
CA ALA A 409 -7.67 10.71 8.37
C ALA A 409 -6.26 11.05 7.84
N TYR A 410 -6.14 11.38 6.55
CA TYR A 410 -4.88 11.70 5.89
C TYR A 410 -4.54 13.20 5.87
N LYS A 411 -5.32 14.03 6.56
CA LYS A 411 -5.11 15.49 6.68
C LYS A 411 -4.99 16.19 5.31
N LEU A 412 -5.80 15.78 4.35
CA LEU A 412 -5.72 16.26 2.96
C LEU A 412 -6.39 17.62 2.73
N ASP A 413 -7.20 18.09 3.69
CA ASP A 413 -7.84 19.41 3.66
C ASP A 413 -6.92 20.56 4.08
N ARG A 414 -5.66 20.28 4.45
CA ARG A 414 -4.70 21.25 5.00
C ARG A 414 -3.69 21.73 3.97
#